data_AF-A0AA42YWW2-F1
#
_entry.id   AF-A0AA42YWW2-F1
#
_cell.length_a   1.000
_cell.length_b   1.000
_cell.length_c   1.000
_cell.angle_alpha   90.00
_cell.angle_beta   90.00
_cell.angle_gamma   90.00
#
_symmetry.space_group_name_H-M   'P 1'
#
loop_
_entity.id
_entity.type
_entity.pdbx_description
1 polymer ?
#
loop_
_entity_poly.entity_id
_entity_poly.type
_entity_poly.pdbx_seq_one_letter_code
_entity_poly.pdbx_strand_id
1 'polypeptide(L)'
;MTHDPEAHEAMPKPETGEAVSSQRDDDRAIKPKTSKKSGNKPNNVRKIRIERMMSKAELARRANLSVLTIDRVEKGFGCRMDTKRKILEALGLRLADRVRVFGEEE
;
A
#
# COMPACT_ATOMS: atom_id res chain seq x y z
N MET A 1 -7.92 -44.82 68.04
CA MET A 1 -7.11 -43.60 68.24
C MET A 1 -5.95 -43.66 67.27
N THR A 2 -6.09 -43.03 66.10
CA THR A 2 -5.44 -41.74 65.73
C THR A 2 -4.00 -41.93 65.26
N HIS A 3 -3.52 -41.54 64.08
CA HIS A 3 -4.02 -40.96 62.81
C HIS A 3 -2.89 -41.20 61.77
N ASP A 4 -3.26 -41.27 60.48
CA ASP A 4 -2.42 -41.37 59.27
C ASP A 4 -1.14 -40.50 59.22
N PRO A 5 -0.04 -41.00 58.64
CA PRO A 5 1.11 -40.19 58.25
C PRO A 5 1.05 -39.88 56.73
N GLU A 6 0.30 -38.84 56.35
CA GLU A 6 0.36 -38.32 54.98
C GLU A 6 0.45 -36.79 55.00
N ALA A 7 1.67 -36.29 55.22
CA ALA A 7 2.01 -34.89 54.99
C ALA A 7 2.87 -34.81 53.73
N HIS A 8 2.15 -34.62 52.63
CA HIS A 8 2.65 -34.37 51.27
C HIS A 8 3.65 -33.21 51.26
N GLU A 9 4.91 -33.56 51.03
CA GLU A 9 6.05 -32.66 50.88
C GLU A 9 5.81 -31.66 49.74
N ALA A 10 6.27 -30.44 49.96
CA ALA A 10 5.90 -29.25 49.23
C ALA A 10 6.16 -29.37 47.71
N MET A 11 5.11 -29.10 46.93
CA MET A 11 5.24 -28.91 45.47
C MET A 11 6.17 -27.71 45.18
N PRO A 12 7.05 -27.82 44.18
CA PRO A 12 7.91 -26.72 43.75
C PRO A 12 7.07 -25.59 43.15
N LYS A 13 7.31 -24.35 43.61
CA LYS A 13 6.77 -23.15 42.97
C LYS A 13 7.44 -22.99 41.59
N PRO A 14 6.69 -22.73 40.51
CA PRO A 14 7.28 -22.45 39.21
C PRO A 14 7.98 -21.08 39.26
N GLU A 15 9.29 -21.09 39.02
CA GLU A 15 10.07 -19.89 38.79
C GLU A 15 9.52 -19.17 37.56
N THR A 16 9.01 -17.97 37.81
CA THR A 16 8.65 -16.97 36.84
C THR A 16 9.86 -16.60 36.00
N GLY A 17 9.72 -16.73 34.67
CA GLY A 17 10.28 -15.74 33.75
C GLY A 17 11.52 -16.14 32.96
N GLU A 18 11.45 -17.21 32.18
CA GLU A 18 12.14 -17.22 30.88
C GLU A 18 11.14 -16.83 29.78
N ALA A 19 11.14 -15.55 29.43
CA ALA A 19 10.85 -15.13 28.06
C ALA A 19 12.05 -14.33 27.58
N VAL A 20 13.04 -15.12 27.18
CA VAL A 20 14.22 -14.76 26.43
C VAL A 20 13.91 -13.62 25.46
N SER A 21 14.62 -12.52 25.63
CA SER A 21 14.66 -11.40 24.71
C SER A 21 15.19 -11.87 23.37
N SER A 22 14.30 -12.28 22.46
CA SER A 22 14.63 -12.40 21.05
C SER A 22 14.68 -11.00 20.45
N GLN A 23 15.79 -10.30 20.71
CA GLN A 23 16.29 -9.29 19.80
C GLN A 23 16.58 -10.03 18.48
N ARG A 24 15.67 -9.92 17.53
CA ARG A 24 16.00 -10.17 16.13
C ARG A 24 16.47 -8.83 15.61
N ASP A 25 17.78 -8.66 15.60
CA ASP A 25 18.45 -7.66 14.78
C ASP A 25 18.13 -8.00 13.32
N ASP A 26 16.98 -7.52 12.84
CA ASP A 26 16.67 -7.41 11.42
C ASP A 26 17.56 -6.29 10.87
N ASP A 27 18.84 -6.61 10.67
CA ASP A 27 19.78 -5.86 9.84
C ASP A 27 19.31 -5.96 8.39
N ARG A 28 18.18 -5.31 8.11
CA ARG A 28 17.67 -5.17 6.76
C ARG A 28 18.25 -3.88 6.21
N ALA A 29 19.49 -3.99 5.75
CA ALA A 29 20.20 -3.00 4.95
C ALA A 29 19.22 -2.19 4.08
N ILE A 30 18.94 -0.95 4.53
CA ILE A 30 18.17 0.03 3.76
C ILE A 30 19.08 0.45 2.62
N LYS A 31 19.09 -0.34 1.54
CA LYS A 31 19.78 0.05 0.30
C LYS A 31 19.13 1.35 -0.18
N PRO A 32 19.85 2.48 -0.27
CA PRO A 32 19.31 3.71 -0.80
C PRO A 32 18.98 3.44 -2.27
N LYS A 33 17.69 3.27 -2.59
CA LYS A 33 17.26 3.09 -3.97
C LYS A 33 17.42 4.42 -4.65
N THR A 34 18.55 4.60 -5.32
CA THR A 34 18.83 5.69 -6.24
C THR A 34 17.68 5.73 -7.24
N SER A 35 16.75 6.64 -7.03
CA SER A 35 15.57 6.82 -7.86
C SER A 35 16.04 7.43 -9.18
N LYS A 36 16.43 6.55 -10.09
CA LYS A 36 16.62 6.88 -11.50
C LYS A 36 15.33 7.57 -11.95
N LYS A 37 15.35 8.90 -12.10
CA LYS A 37 14.27 9.69 -12.70
C LYS A 37 14.12 9.19 -14.14
N SER A 38 13.36 8.12 -14.29
CA SER A 38 12.82 7.72 -15.59
C SER A 38 11.93 8.88 -16.02
N GLY A 39 12.14 9.34 -17.25
CA GLY A 39 11.44 10.49 -17.81
C GLY A 39 9.94 10.25 -17.81
N ASN A 40 9.28 10.70 -16.75
CA ASN A 40 7.84 10.65 -16.66
C ASN A 40 7.26 11.77 -17.51
N LYS A 41 6.35 11.42 -18.41
CA LYS A 41 5.67 12.39 -19.26
C LYS A 41 4.66 13.17 -18.41
N PRO A 42 4.56 14.50 -18.59
CA PRO A 42 3.55 15.29 -17.89
C PRO A 42 2.15 14.82 -18.32
N ASN A 43 1.26 14.67 -17.35
CA ASN A 43 -0.16 14.35 -17.58
C ASN A 43 -1.05 15.26 -16.73
N ASN A 44 -2.34 15.29 -17.06
CA ASN A 44 -3.33 16.14 -16.40
C ASN A 44 -4.21 15.36 -15.40
N VAL A 45 -3.96 14.06 -15.19
CA VAL A 45 -4.81 13.19 -14.36
C VAL A 45 -4.94 13.75 -12.94
N ARG A 46 -3.83 14.14 -12.32
CA ARG A 46 -3.82 14.72 -10.97
C ARG A 46 -4.62 16.02 -10.91
N LYS A 47 -4.42 16.91 -11.88
CA LYS A 47 -5.10 18.21 -11.96
C LYS A 47 -6.61 18.01 -12.05
N ILE A 48 -7.04 17.20 -13.00
CA ILE A 48 -8.46 16.90 -13.26
C ILE A 48 -9.12 16.22 -12.05
N ARG A 49 -8.39 15.32 -11.36
CA ARG A 49 -8.91 14.68 -10.15
C ARG A 49 -9.18 15.71 -9.05
N ILE A 50 -8.26 16.66 -8.83
CA ILE A 50 -8.39 17.71 -7.82
C ILE A 50 -9.53 18.67 -8.19
N GLU A 51 -9.64 19.05 -9.46
CA GLU A 51 -10.74 19.89 -9.97
C GLU A 51 -12.12 19.26 -9.71
N ARG A 52 -12.20 17.92 -9.72
CA ARG A 52 -13.42 17.17 -9.39
C ARG A 52 -13.57 16.82 -7.91
N MET A 53 -12.73 17.38 -7.04
CA MET A 53 -12.73 17.15 -5.59
C MET A 53 -12.61 15.67 -5.19
N MET A 54 -11.96 14.84 -6.01
CA MET A 54 -11.81 13.42 -5.75
C MET A 54 -10.49 13.11 -5.03
N SER A 55 -10.52 12.22 -4.04
CA SER A 55 -9.27 11.68 -3.47
C SER A 55 -8.64 10.63 -4.40
N LYS A 56 -7.34 10.32 -4.23
CA LYS A 56 -6.68 9.23 -5.00
C LYS A 56 -7.40 7.88 -4.81
N ALA A 57 -7.80 7.58 -3.58
CA ALA A 57 -8.51 6.36 -3.23
C ALA A 57 -9.90 6.32 -3.87
N GLU A 58 -10.58 7.45 -3.96
CA GLU A 58 -11.88 7.54 -4.60
C GLU A 58 -11.79 7.31 -6.12
N LEU A 59 -10.83 7.94 -6.80
CA LEU A 59 -10.60 7.69 -8.22
C LEU A 59 -10.26 6.22 -8.49
N ALA A 60 -9.43 5.62 -7.64
CA ALA A 60 -9.06 4.21 -7.74
C ALA A 60 -10.29 3.30 -7.61
N ARG A 61 -11.17 3.54 -6.63
CA ARG A 61 -12.42 2.79 -6.45
C ARG A 61 -13.35 2.93 -7.65
N ARG A 62 -13.57 4.15 -8.15
CA ARG A 62 -14.43 4.38 -9.33
C ARG A 62 -13.89 3.73 -10.61
N ALA A 63 -12.57 3.74 -10.79
CA ALA A 63 -11.91 3.13 -11.94
C ALA A 63 -11.70 1.61 -11.80
N ASN A 64 -12.05 1.01 -10.65
CA ASN A 64 -11.74 -0.38 -10.32
C ASN A 64 -10.24 -0.70 -10.46
N LEU A 65 -9.39 0.17 -9.91
CA LEU A 65 -7.91 0.08 -9.93
C LEU A 65 -7.34 0.18 -8.52
N SER A 66 -6.09 -0.22 -8.35
CA SER A 66 -5.37 0.01 -7.09
C SER A 66 -4.98 1.49 -6.93
N VAL A 67 -4.92 1.97 -5.69
CA VAL A 67 -4.44 3.33 -5.39
C VAL A 67 -3.01 3.55 -5.89
N LEU A 68 -2.17 2.50 -5.81
CA LEU A 68 -0.80 2.51 -6.34
C LEU A 68 -0.77 2.71 -7.85
N THR A 69 -1.69 2.09 -8.59
CA THR A 69 -1.83 2.27 -10.04
C THR A 69 -2.14 3.72 -10.37
N ILE A 70 -3.11 4.35 -9.69
CA ILE A 70 -3.45 5.76 -9.87
C ILE A 70 -2.24 6.65 -9.53
N ASP A 71 -1.54 6.39 -8.43
CA ASP A 71 -0.38 7.18 -8.03
C ASP A 71 0.75 7.12 -9.08
N ARG A 72 0.97 5.96 -9.69
CA ARG A 72 1.94 5.82 -10.80
C ARG A 72 1.47 6.57 -12.05
N VAL A 73 0.20 6.45 -12.42
CA VAL A 73 -0.34 7.17 -13.58
C VAL A 73 -0.23 8.68 -13.38
N GLU A 74 -0.60 9.21 -12.21
CA GLU A 74 -0.44 10.64 -11.91
C GLU A 74 1.01 11.12 -11.98
N LYS A 75 1.96 10.27 -11.59
CA LYS A 75 3.38 10.59 -11.69
C LYS A 75 3.86 10.64 -13.15
N GLY A 76 3.14 10.09 -14.12
CA GLY A 76 3.52 10.06 -15.53
C GLY A 76 4.12 8.73 -15.99
N PHE A 77 3.92 7.65 -15.22
CA PHE A 77 4.25 6.32 -15.68
C PHE A 77 3.18 5.81 -16.65
N GLY A 78 3.62 5.14 -17.71
CA GLY A 78 2.70 4.54 -18.67
C GLY A 78 1.80 3.44 -18.07
N CYS A 79 0.65 3.23 -18.69
CA CYS A 79 -0.35 2.25 -18.33
C CYS A 79 -1.04 1.66 -19.56
N ARG A 80 -1.77 0.55 -19.36
CA ARG A 80 -2.47 -0.13 -20.45
C ARG A 80 -3.66 0.72 -20.92
N MET A 81 -4.06 0.54 -22.18
CA MET A 81 -5.24 1.21 -22.75
C MET A 81 -6.53 0.98 -21.95
N ASP A 82 -6.70 -0.23 -21.40
CA ASP A 82 -7.80 -0.56 -20.47
C ASP A 82 -7.78 0.34 -19.22
N THR A 83 -6.60 0.58 -18.64
CA THR A 83 -6.43 1.46 -17.48
C THR A 83 -6.79 2.90 -17.82
N LYS A 84 -6.38 3.39 -19.00
CA LYS A 84 -6.73 4.74 -19.47
C LYS A 84 -8.24 4.89 -19.64
N ARG A 85 -8.90 3.89 -20.26
CA ARG A 85 -10.36 3.87 -20.42
C ARG A 85 -11.07 3.94 -19.07
N LYS A 86 -10.70 3.08 -18.12
CA LYS A 86 -11.26 3.06 -16.76
C LYS A 86 -11.10 4.40 -16.03
N ILE A 87 -9.94 5.04 -16.17
CA ILE A 87 -9.69 6.36 -15.56
C ILE A 87 -10.54 7.44 -16.23
N LEU A 88 -10.68 7.43 -17.55
CA LEU A 88 -11.55 8.40 -18.27
C LEU A 88 -13.01 8.25 -17.84
N GLU A 89 -13.52 7.03 -17.79
CA GLU A 89 -14.88 6.73 -17.34
C GLU A 89 -15.09 7.18 -15.89
N ALA A 90 -14.15 6.89 -14.99
CA ALA A 90 -14.21 7.30 -13.58
C ALA A 90 -14.17 8.82 -13.39
N LEU A 91 -13.52 9.54 -14.31
CA LEU A 91 -13.50 11.00 -14.36
C LEU A 91 -14.72 11.58 -15.11
N GLY A 92 -15.62 10.75 -15.66
CA GLY A 92 -16.76 11.22 -16.46
C GLY A 92 -16.34 11.92 -17.76
N LEU A 93 -15.26 11.45 -18.38
CA LEU A 93 -14.71 11.96 -19.62
C LEU A 93 -14.90 10.97 -20.77
N ARG A 94 -14.89 11.49 -22.00
CA ARG A 94 -15.01 10.65 -23.20
C ARG A 94 -13.67 10.06 -23.59
N LEU A 95 -13.70 8.97 -24.36
CA LEU A 95 -12.48 8.38 -24.94
C LEU A 95 -11.69 9.39 -25.81
N ALA A 96 -12.38 10.33 -26.45
CA ALA A 96 -11.77 11.41 -27.23
C ALA A 96 -10.93 12.38 -26.38
N ASP A 97 -11.23 12.52 -25.08
CA ASP A 97 -10.45 13.36 -24.16
C ASP A 97 -9.10 12.75 -23.77
N ARG A 98 -8.79 11.53 -24.22
CA ARG A 98 -7.56 10.81 -23.86
C ARG A 98 -6.32 11.70 -24.02
N VAL A 99 -6.18 12.37 -25.16
CA VAL A 99 -5.02 13.22 -25.45
C VAL A 99 -4.91 14.38 -24.47
N ARG A 100 -6.04 14.98 -24.09
CA ARG A 100 -6.09 16.05 -23.07
C ARG A 100 -5.73 15.56 -21.67
N VAL A 101 -6.04 14.31 -21.34
CA VAL A 101 -5.81 13.73 -20.00
C VAL A 101 -4.40 13.16 -19.84
N PHE A 102 -3.92 12.40 -20.83
CA PHE A 102 -2.68 11.63 -20.78
C PHE A 102 -1.55 12.20 -21.66
N GLY A 103 -1.84 13.13 -22.58
CA GLY A 103 -0.89 13.65 -23.57
C GLY A 103 -0.96 12.93 -24.93
N GLU A 104 -0.25 13.48 -25.93
CA GLU A 104 -0.25 12.99 -27.33
C GLU A 104 0.54 11.70 -27.55
N GLU A 105 1.38 11.27 -26.61
CA GLU A 105 2.24 10.10 -26.81
C GLU A 105 2.12 9.06 -25.71
N GLU A 106 1.14 8.17 -25.88
CA GLU A 106 1.10 6.85 -25.27
C GLU A 106 0.13 5.95 -26.04
#